data_AF-A0A0U1D903-F1
#
_entry.id   AF-A0A0U1D903-F1
#
_cell.length_a   1.000
_cell.length_b   1.000
_cell.length_c   1.000
_cell.angle_alpha   90.00
_cell.angle_beta   90.00
_cell.angle_gamma   90.00
#
_symmetry.space_group_name_H-M   'P 1'
#
loop_
_entity.id
_entity.type
_entity.pdbx_description
1 polymer ?
#
loop_
_entity_poly.entity_id
_entity_poly.type
_entity_poly.pdbx_seq_one_letter_code
_entity_poly.pdbx_strand_id
1 'polypeptide(L)'
;MHSAGLPFVGASLAVAALGRKNRWVRRAGLLAAGANAAFFRHPPRVAPTRPGVVVAPADGLVCLIEDAVPPVELGLPATPRPRISIFLSVLDAHVQRAPIGGDVVAVQHRPGRFHSAELEAASEDNERNSVVIRTPEGVEVIAVQIAGLIARRIVCNAHVGDKLDIGETYG
;
A
#
# COMPACT_ATOMS: atom_id res chain seq x y z
N MET A 1 11.05 6.07 9.13
CA MET A 1 10.29 6.86 8.14
C MET A 1 10.70 6.39 6.76
N HIS A 2 9.78 6.33 5.80
CA HIS A 2 10.08 5.93 4.43
C HIS A 2 10.90 7.02 3.73
N SER A 3 11.87 6.62 2.90
CA SER A 3 12.79 7.55 2.22
C SER A 3 12.08 8.51 1.27
N ALA A 4 10.99 8.06 0.63
CA ALA A 4 10.13 8.90 -0.20
C ALA A 4 9.53 10.12 0.52
N GLY A 5 9.44 10.10 1.85
CA GLY A 5 8.94 11.23 2.66
C GLY A 5 9.98 12.33 2.91
N LEU A 6 11.28 12.04 2.73
CA LEU A 6 12.37 12.96 3.05
C LEU A 6 12.28 14.30 2.29
N PRO A 7 11.98 14.33 0.97
CA PRO A 7 11.84 15.60 0.25
C PRO A 7 10.70 16.48 0.80
N PHE A 8 9.57 15.89 1.18
CA PHE A 8 8.40 16.61 1.68
C PHE A 8 8.64 17.21 3.08
N VAL A 9 9.26 16.42 3.97
CA VAL A 9 9.67 16.89 5.28
C VAL A 9 10.73 17.98 5.16
N GLY A 10 11.75 17.76 4.32
CA GLY A 10 12.82 18.74 4.07
C GLY A 10 12.30 20.08 3.54
N ALA A 11 11.41 20.06 2.54
CA ALA A 11 10.78 21.27 2.01
C ALA A 11 9.98 22.02 3.08
N SER A 12 9.23 21.30 3.91
CA SER A 12 8.42 21.89 4.99
C SER A 12 9.30 22.52 6.08
N LEU A 13 10.43 21.88 6.42
CA LEU A 13 11.44 22.44 7.32
C LEU A 13 12.14 23.67 6.72
N ALA A 14 12.42 23.67 5.42
CA ALA A 14 13.00 24.83 4.73
C ALA A 14 12.05 26.03 4.79
N VAL A 15 10.74 25.83 4.56
CA VAL A 15 9.72 26.87 4.73
C VAL A 15 9.71 27.40 6.17
N ALA A 16 9.80 26.51 7.17
CA ALA A 16 9.85 26.91 8.57
C ALA A 16 11.11 27.75 8.89
N ALA A 17 12.26 27.40 8.32
CA ALA A 17 13.53 28.09 8.51
C ALA A 17 13.55 29.47 7.84
N LEU A 18 13.11 29.56 6.58
CA LEU A 18 12.99 30.84 5.84
C LEU A 18 11.97 31.77 6.51
N GLY A 19 10.85 31.21 6.98
CA GLY A 19 9.80 31.91 7.70
C GLY A 19 10.11 32.23 9.16
N ARG A 20 11.33 32.02 9.67
CA ARG A 20 11.65 32.11 11.11
C ARG A 20 11.25 33.42 11.80
N LYS A 21 11.19 34.54 11.04
CA LYS A 21 10.79 35.86 11.54
C LYS A 21 9.26 36.04 11.63
N ASN A 22 8.49 35.25 10.89
CA ASN A 22 7.04 35.25 10.93
C ASN A 22 6.54 33.99 11.66
N ARG A 23 6.02 34.16 12.88
CA ARG A 23 5.59 33.05 13.74
C ARG A 23 4.56 32.12 13.06
N TRP A 24 3.71 32.66 12.19
CA TRP A 24 2.68 31.88 11.51
C TRP A 24 3.26 30.99 10.42
N VAL A 25 4.15 31.54 9.59
CA VAL A 25 4.86 30.77 8.55
C VAL A 25 5.73 29.69 9.19
N ARG A 26 6.47 30.03 10.26
CA ARG A 26 7.28 29.05 10.99
C ARG A 26 6.43 27.90 11.54
N ARG A 27 5.31 28.21 12.20
CA ARG A 27 4.40 27.20 12.76
C ARG A 27 3.78 26.32 11.67
N ALA A 28 3.31 26.92 10.58
CA ALA A 28 2.75 26.17 9.46
C ALA A 28 3.77 25.20 8.86
N GLY A 29 5.01 25.65 8.63
CA GLY A 29 6.08 24.78 8.12
C GLY A 29 6.44 23.62 9.06
N LEU A 30 6.50 23.87 10.38
CA LEU A 30 6.75 22.82 11.38
C LEU A 30 5.60 21.81 11.46
N LEU A 31 4.35 22.28 11.42
CA LEU A 31 3.17 21.42 11.41
C LEU A 31 3.12 20.56 10.15
N ALA A 32 3.41 21.15 8.99
CA ALA A 32 3.49 20.42 7.72
C ALA A 32 4.62 19.38 7.75
N ALA A 33 5.79 19.72 8.32
CA ALA A 33 6.88 18.76 8.49
C ALA A 33 6.48 17.58 9.38
N GLY A 34 5.81 17.85 10.50
CA GLY A 34 5.27 16.82 11.39
C GLY A 34 4.22 15.94 10.72
N ALA A 35 3.28 16.54 9.98
CA ALA A 35 2.25 15.81 9.24
C ALA A 35 2.86 14.91 8.15
N ASN A 36 3.82 15.42 7.38
CA ASN A 36 4.55 14.65 6.38
C ASN A 36 5.32 13.49 7.04
N ALA A 37 6.02 13.74 8.14
CA ALA A 37 6.75 12.68 8.85
C ALA A 37 5.81 11.60 9.40
N ALA A 38 4.61 11.99 9.87
CA ALA A 38 3.59 11.07 10.35
C ALA A 38 2.95 10.25 9.23
N PHE A 39 2.68 10.86 8.06
CA PHE A 39 2.12 10.19 6.89
C PHE A 39 3.11 9.18 6.28
N PHE A 40 4.37 9.60 6.08
CA PHE A 40 5.43 8.74 5.53
C PHE A 40 6.11 7.85 6.58
N ARG A 41 5.50 7.66 7.75
CA ARG A 41 6.07 6.78 8.77
C ARG A 41 6.14 5.34 8.25
N HIS A 42 7.19 4.63 8.63
CA HIS A 42 7.40 3.23 8.28
C HIS A 42 7.69 2.50 9.59
N PRO A 43 6.65 2.04 10.31
CA PRO A 43 6.84 1.33 11.57
C PRO A 43 7.38 -0.08 11.28
N PRO A 44 8.33 -0.58 12.09
CA PRO A 44 8.77 -1.96 12.00
C PRO A 44 7.60 -2.90 12.35
N ARG A 45 7.57 -4.06 11.69
CA ARG A 45 6.60 -5.13 11.92
C ARG A 45 7.35 -6.46 11.98
N VAL A 46 6.91 -7.35 12.85
CA VAL A 46 7.43 -8.72 12.96
C VAL A 46 6.33 -9.66 12.49
N ALA A 47 6.57 -10.38 11.41
CA ALA A 47 5.63 -11.36 10.91
C ALA A 47 5.63 -12.62 11.80
N PRO A 48 4.48 -13.31 11.95
CA PRO A 48 4.43 -14.63 12.56
C PRO A 48 5.27 -15.65 11.78
N THR A 49 5.90 -16.58 12.48
CA THR A 49 6.76 -17.62 11.89
C THR A 49 6.05 -18.95 11.64
N ARG A 50 4.77 -19.06 12.04
CA ARG A 50 4.01 -20.31 11.88
C ARG A 50 3.63 -20.53 10.41
N PRO A 51 3.68 -21.77 9.88
CA PRO A 51 3.31 -22.06 8.50
C PRO A 51 1.80 -21.94 8.29
N GLY A 52 1.39 -21.82 7.02
CA GLY A 52 -0.01 -21.83 6.62
C GLY A 52 -0.80 -20.59 7.05
N VAL A 53 -0.13 -19.43 7.14
CA VAL A 53 -0.78 -18.17 7.51
C VAL A 53 -0.68 -17.13 6.42
N VAL A 54 -1.75 -16.35 6.33
CA VAL A 54 -1.80 -15.11 5.58
C VAL A 54 -1.84 -13.98 6.60
N VAL A 55 -1.02 -12.95 6.41
CA VAL A 55 -0.98 -11.76 7.28
C VAL A 55 -1.60 -10.57 6.57
N ALA A 56 -2.04 -9.59 7.35
CA ALA A 56 -2.51 -8.33 6.80
C ALA A 56 -1.37 -7.65 6.01
N PRO A 57 -1.57 -7.30 4.73
CA PRO A 57 -0.56 -6.63 3.92
C PRO A 57 -0.35 -5.16 4.32
N ALA A 58 -1.32 -4.56 5.02
CA ALA A 58 -1.27 -3.15 5.45
C ALA A 58 -1.92 -2.94 6.81
N ASP A 59 -1.60 -1.81 7.44
CA ASP A 59 -2.38 -1.26 8.55
C ASP A 59 -3.72 -0.72 8.00
N GLY A 60 -4.81 -0.76 8.76
CA GLY A 60 -6.08 -0.16 8.34
C GLY A 60 -7.30 -0.89 8.90
N LEU A 61 -8.46 -0.59 8.31
CA LEU A 61 -9.73 -1.19 8.68
C LEU A 61 -10.15 -2.25 7.65
N VAL A 62 -10.45 -3.47 8.10
CA VAL A 62 -11.12 -4.45 7.23
C VAL A 62 -12.53 -3.96 6.95
N CYS A 63 -12.80 -3.61 5.69
CA CYS A 63 -14.06 -2.99 5.28
C CYS A 63 -15.01 -3.96 4.55
N LEU A 64 -14.47 -4.99 3.89
CA LEU A 64 -15.25 -5.96 3.12
C LEU A 64 -14.61 -7.34 3.18
N ILE A 65 -15.44 -8.36 3.39
CA ILE A 65 -15.08 -9.78 3.33
C ILE A 65 -16.14 -10.48 2.49
N GLU A 66 -15.76 -11.00 1.33
CA GLU A 66 -16.66 -11.63 0.38
C GLU A 66 -15.89 -12.55 -0.58
N ASP A 67 -16.60 -13.28 -1.44
CA ASP A 67 -15.97 -13.94 -2.58
C ASP A 67 -15.97 -13.02 -3.80
N ALA A 68 -14.82 -12.91 -4.48
CA ALA A 68 -14.66 -12.10 -5.67
C ALA A 68 -13.80 -12.82 -6.71
N VAL A 69 -14.06 -12.53 -7.99
CA VAL A 69 -13.19 -13.03 -9.06
C VAL A 69 -11.84 -12.29 -9.03
N PRO A 70 -10.73 -12.96 -9.37
CA PRO A 70 -9.44 -12.31 -9.52
C PRO A 70 -9.48 -11.15 -10.52
N PRO A 71 -8.63 -10.12 -10.35
CA PRO A 71 -8.48 -9.05 -11.32
C PRO A 71 -8.21 -9.57 -12.74
N VAL A 72 -9.03 -9.12 -13.71
CA VAL A 72 -9.01 -9.63 -15.10
C VAL A 72 -7.65 -9.46 -15.78
N GLU A 73 -6.90 -8.42 -15.43
CA GLU A 73 -5.56 -8.16 -15.97
C GLU A 73 -4.54 -9.25 -15.65
N LEU A 74 -4.79 -10.08 -14.62
CA LEU A 74 -3.92 -11.19 -14.26
C LEU A 74 -4.10 -12.42 -15.17
N GLY A 75 -5.15 -12.47 -15.99
CA GLY A 75 -5.43 -13.61 -16.86
C GLY A 75 -5.73 -14.92 -16.12
N LEU A 76 -6.07 -14.84 -14.83
CA LEU A 76 -6.44 -16.00 -14.01
C LEU A 76 -7.88 -16.45 -14.32
N PRO A 77 -8.24 -17.72 -14.03
CA PRO A 77 -9.62 -18.17 -14.15
C PRO A 77 -10.58 -17.29 -13.33
N ALA A 78 -11.73 -16.95 -13.91
CA ALA A 78 -12.80 -16.18 -13.26
C ALA A 78 -13.59 -17.02 -12.23
N THR A 79 -12.87 -17.78 -11.41
CA THR A 79 -13.41 -18.55 -10.29
C THR A 79 -13.37 -17.67 -9.05
N PRO A 80 -14.52 -17.41 -8.38
CA PRO A 80 -14.53 -16.62 -7.15
C PRO A 80 -13.58 -17.19 -6.09
N ARG A 81 -12.84 -16.30 -5.42
CA ARG A 81 -11.93 -16.60 -4.31
C ARG A 81 -12.27 -15.69 -3.13
N PRO A 82 -12.00 -16.11 -1.89
CA PRO A 82 -12.16 -15.25 -0.73
C PRO A 82 -11.31 -13.98 -0.86
N ARG A 83 -11.95 -12.83 -0.68
CA ARG A 83 -11.36 -11.49 -0.74
C ARG A 83 -11.56 -10.79 0.59
N ILE A 84 -10.47 -10.19 1.07
CA ILE A 84 -10.47 -9.29 2.22
C ILE A 84 -9.99 -7.93 1.72
N SER A 85 -10.82 -6.90 1.91
CA SER A 85 -10.46 -5.51 1.57
C SER A 85 -10.10 -4.75 2.83
N ILE A 86 -8.97 -4.06 2.80
CA ILE A 86 -8.47 -3.24 3.90
C ILE A 86 -8.38 -1.79 3.42
N PHE A 87 -9.12 -0.91 4.09
CA PHE A 87 -9.07 0.53 3.83
C PHE A 87 -8.00 1.19 4.69
N LEU A 88 -7.11 1.94 4.03
CA LEU A 88 -6.07 2.75 4.66
C LEU A 88 -6.53 4.19 4.71
N SER A 89 -6.77 4.71 5.91
CA SER A 89 -7.02 6.14 6.10
C SER A 89 -5.71 6.93 5.96
N VAL A 90 -5.82 8.25 5.80
CA VAL A 90 -4.65 9.17 5.81
C VAL A 90 -3.81 9.07 7.09
N LEU A 91 -4.37 8.51 8.16
CA LEU A 91 -3.70 8.33 9.43
C LEU A 91 -2.95 7.00 9.51
N ASP A 92 -3.16 6.05 8.61
CA ASP A 92 -2.51 4.73 8.60
C ASP A 92 -1.12 4.78 7.94
N ALA A 93 -0.28 3.77 8.20
CA ALA A 93 0.99 3.67 7.49
C ALA A 93 0.72 3.12 6.08
N HIS A 94 1.09 3.88 5.05
CA HIS A 94 0.82 3.54 3.66
C HIS A 94 1.88 2.61 3.05
N VAL A 95 2.56 1.83 3.89
CA VAL A 95 3.55 0.83 3.46
C VAL A 95 2.83 -0.49 3.29
N GLN A 96 3.04 -1.14 2.14
CA GLN A 96 2.44 -2.42 1.78
C GLN A 96 3.46 -3.56 1.92
N ARG A 97 3.00 -4.66 2.52
CA ARG A 97 3.81 -5.83 2.86
C ARG A 97 3.26 -7.09 2.22
N ALA A 98 4.15 -8.03 1.93
CA ALA A 98 3.78 -9.32 1.37
C ALA A 98 2.91 -10.10 2.37
N PRO A 99 1.65 -10.46 2.02
CA PRO A 99 0.75 -11.17 2.92
C PRO A 99 1.15 -12.64 3.15
N ILE A 100 1.98 -13.20 2.28
CA ILE A 100 2.59 -14.53 2.38
C ILE A 100 4.04 -14.45 1.87
N GLY A 101 4.86 -15.44 2.24
CA GLY A 101 6.17 -15.65 1.61
C GLY A 101 6.05 -16.58 0.40
N GLY A 102 6.83 -16.31 -0.64
CA GLY A 102 6.78 -17.09 -1.89
C GLY A 102 7.36 -16.37 -3.09
N ASP A 103 7.19 -16.98 -4.26
CA ASP A 103 7.65 -16.44 -5.53
C ASP A 103 6.58 -15.53 -6.14
N VAL A 104 7.00 -14.38 -6.65
CA VAL A 104 6.14 -13.45 -7.38
C VAL A 104 5.98 -13.97 -8.80
N VAL A 105 4.77 -14.44 -9.14
CA VAL A 105 4.49 -15.09 -10.42
C VAL A 105 3.80 -14.18 -11.44
N ALA A 106 3.18 -13.09 -10.97
CA ALA A 106 2.60 -12.07 -11.82
C ALA A 106 2.60 -10.71 -11.12
N VAL A 107 2.85 -9.65 -11.88
CA VAL A 107 2.68 -8.25 -11.47
C VAL A 107 2.02 -7.54 -12.63
N GLN A 108 0.85 -6.95 -12.41
CA GLN A 108 0.10 -6.24 -13.43
C GLN A 108 -0.38 -4.89 -12.92
N HIS A 109 0.03 -3.84 -13.62
CA HIS A 109 -0.43 -2.49 -13.36
C HIS A 109 -1.56 -2.13 -14.32
N ARG A 110 -2.68 -1.67 -13.76
CA ARG A 110 -3.82 -1.19 -14.54
C ARG A 110 -4.04 0.30 -14.25
N PRO A 111 -3.85 1.20 -15.24
CA PRO A 111 -4.21 2.60 -15.09
C PRO A 111 -5.73 2.74 -14.92
N GLY A 112 -6.16 3.75 -14.18
CA GLY A 112 -7.58 3.95 -13.89
C GLY A 112 -7.89 5.34 -13.34
N ARG A 113 -9.02 5.44 -12.66
CA ARG A 113 -9.51 6.66 -12.01
C ARG A 113 -8.97 6.78 -10.58
N PHE A 114 -9.37 7.86 -9.90
CA PHE A 114 -8.96 8.15 -8.51
C PHE A 114 -10.18 8.56 -7.68
N HIS A 115 -11.23 7.74 -7.72
CA HIS A 115 -12.38 7.89 -6.83
C HIS A 115 -11.96 7.65 -5.37
N SER A 116 -12.84 8.00 -4.41
CA SER A 116 -12.61 7.64 -3.01
C SER A 116 -12.48 6.12 -2.91
N ALA A 117 -11.43 5.63 -2.24
CA ALA A 117 -11.19 4.20 -2.09
C ALA A 117 -12.20 3.51 -1.14
N GLU A 118 -13.09 4.28 -0.50
CA GLU A 118 -14.22 3.76 0.29
C GLU A 118 -15.40 3.31 -0.60
N LEU A 119 -15.46 3.78 -1.86
CA LEU A 119 -16.53 3.40 -2.76
C LEU A 119 -16.29 2.01 -3.32
N GLU A 120 -17.32 1.17 -3.36
CA GLU A 120 -17.26 -0.18 -3.91
C GLU A 120 -16.71 -0.21 -5.35
N ALA A 121 -17.15 0.75 -6.17
CA ALA A 121 -16.69 0.94 -7.56
C ALA A 121 -15.18 1.26 -7.67
N ALA A 122 -14.52 1.73 -6.61
CA ALA A 122 -13.09 2.02 -6.63
C ALA A 122 -12.27 0.77 -6.95
N SER A 123 -12.73 -0.41 -6.53
CA SER A 123 -12.04 -1.67 -6.82
C SER A 123 -11.93 -1.94 -8.31
N GLU A 124 -12.91 -1.53 -9.12
CA GLU A 124 -12.96 -1.76 -10.57
C GLU A 124 -12.42 -0.59 -11.38
N ASP A 125 -12.75 0.64 -10.98
CA ASP A 125 -12.48 1.82 -11.79
C ASP A 125 -11.13 2.46 -11.50
N ASN A 126 -10.62 2.35 -10.27
CA ASN A 126 -9.40 3.06 -9.91
C ASN A 126 -8.14 2.41 -10.50
N GLU A 127 -7.09 3.22 -10.56
CA GLU A 127 -5.75 2.71 -10.81
C GLU A 127 -5.39 1.67 -9.74
N ARG A 128 -4.91 0.51 -10.20
CA ARG A 128 -4.53 -0.58 -9.30
C ARG A 128 -3.29 -1.32 -9.79
N ASN A 129 -2.58 -1.94 -8.85
CA ASN A 129 -1.48 -2.85 -9.11
C ASN A 129 -1.79 -4.19 -8.45
N SER A 130 -1.77 -5.26 -9.23
CA SER A 130 -2.13 -6.61 -8.82
C SER A 130 -0.89 -7.50 -8.83
N VAL A 131 -0.57 -8.11 -7.69
CA VAL A 131 0.59 -9.01 -7.52
C VAL A 131 0.09 -10.39 -7.12
N VAL A 132 0.60 -11.43 -7.77
CA VAL A 132 0.34 -12.83 -7.40
C VAL A 132 1.59 -13.41 -6.77
N ILE A 133 1.46 -13.86 -5.53
CA ILE A 133 2.52 -14.53 -4.77
C ILE A 133 2.13 -16.01 -4.64
N ARG A 134 3.06 -16.91 -4.95
CA ARG A 134 2.85 -18.35 -4.89
C ARG A 134 3.78 -18.99 -3.86
N THR A 135 3.22 -19.75 -2.92
CA THR A 135 4.02 -20.51 -1.96
C THR A 135 4.72 -21.70 -2.63
N PRO A 136 5.77 -22.28 -2.03
CA PRO A 136 6.40 -23.50 -2.54
C PRO A 136 5.45 -24.69 -2.71
N GLU A 137 4.37 -24.74 -1.92
CA GLU A 137 3.32 -25.77 -1.98
C GLU A 137 2.28 -25.49 -3.09
N GLY A 138 2.41 -24.38 -3.83
CA GLY A 138 1.54 -24.02 -4.95
C GLY A 138 0.31 -23.20 -4.58
N VAL A 139 0.20 -22.72 -3.33
CA VAL A 139 -0.90 -21.84 -2.91
C VAL A 139 -0.68 -20.43 -3.43
N GLU A 140 -1.69 -19.82 -4.05
CA GLU A 140 -1.61 -18.46 -4.59
C GLU A 140 -2.41 -17.47 -3.74
N VAL A 141 -1.79 -16.33 -3.42
CA VAL A 141 -2.46 -15.17 -2.82
C VAL A 141 -2.26 -13.97 -3.73
N ILE A 142 -3.35 -13.22 -3.95
CA ILE A 142 -3.36 -12.02 -4.78
C ILE A 142 -3.39 -10.81 -3.85
N ALA A 143 -2.37 -9.96 -3.96
CA ALA A 143 -2.34 -8.67 -3.29
C ALA A 143 -2.65 -7.56 -4.31
N VAL A 144 -3.69 -6.77 -4.04
CA VAL A 144 -4.09 -5.67 -4.93
C VAL A 144 -3.93 -4.35 -4.19
N GLN A 145 -3.12 -3.46 -4.73
CA GLN A 145 -2.99 -2.07 -4.29
C GLN A 145 -3.92 -1.22 -5.14
N ILE A 146 -4.76 -0.39 -4.52
CA ILE A 146 -5.69 0.49 -5.23
C ILE A 146 -5.38 1.93 -4.86
N ALA A 147 -5.14 2.78 -5.86
CA ALA A 147 -4.95 4.21 -5.66
C ALA A 147 -6.30 4.88 -5.35
N GLY A 148 -6.28 5.93 -4.51
CA GLY A 148 -7.47 6.69 -4.13
C GLY A 148 -7.36 8.16 -4.49
N LEU A 149 -8.37 8.94 -4.11
CA LEU A 149 -8.46 10.38 -4.39
C LEU A 149 -7.21 11.18 -3.95
N ILE A 150 -6.65 10.85 -2.78
CA ILE A 150 -5.49 11.51 -2.18
C ILE A 150 -4.19 10.80 -2.59
N ALA A 151 -4.08 9.50 -2.31
CA ALA A 151 -2.92 8.69 -2.67
C ALA A 151 -3.07 8.16 -4.11
N ARG A 152 -2.61 8.96 -5.08
CA ARG A 152 -2.76 8.71 -6.53
C ARG A 152 -1.59 7.97 -7.20
N ARG A 153 -0.63 7.48 -6.41
CA ARG A 153 0.55 6.78 -6.93
C ARG A 153 0.70 5.47 -6.21
N ILE A 154 0.81 4.40 -6.98
CA ILE A 154 1.18 3.09 -6.47
C ILE A 154 2.67 2.89 -6.67
N VAL A 155 3.35 2.42 -5.63
CA VAL A 155 4.74 1.96 -5.72
C VAL A 155 4.70 0.45 -5.50
N CYS A 156 5.31 -0.29 -6.43
CA CYS A 156 5.53 -1.72 -6.31
C CYS A 156 6.95 -1.99 -6.78
N ASN A 157 7.78 -2.49 -5.88
CA ASN A 157 9.16 -2.85 -6.13
C ASN A 157 9.32 -4.35 -6.46
N ALA A 158 8.25 -5.14 -6.29
CA ALA A 158 8.24 -6.55 -6.67
C ALA A 158 8.13 -6.70 -8.19
N HIS A 159 8.89 -7.65 -8.73
CA HIS A 159 8.90 -8.07 -10.12
C HIS A 159 8.64 -9.57 -10.23
N VAL A 160 8.19 -10.02 -11.40
CA VAL A 160 8.04 -11.45 -11.67
C VAL A 160 9.39 -12.15 -11.54
N GLY A 161 9.42 -13.24 -10.76
CA GLY A 161 10.63 -13.99 -10.44
C GLY A 161 11.30 -13.59 -9.12
N ASP A 162 10.86 -12.49 -8.48
CA ASP A 162 11.33 -12.14 -7.14
C ASP A 162 10.79 -13.14 -6.11
N LYS A 163 11.56 -13.34 -5.05
CA LYS A 163 11.14 -14.12 -3.88
C LYS A 163 10.94 -13.17 -2.71
N LEU A 164 9.74 -13.17 -2.15
CA LEU A 164 9.37 -12.32 -1.02
C LEU A 164 9.27 -13.15 0.27
N ASP A 165 9.76 -12.59 1.37
CA ASP A 165 9.48 -13.09 2.70
C ASP A 165 8.12 -12.58 3.22
N ILE A 166 7.47 -13.35 4.09
CA ILE A 166 6.22 -12.91 4.71
C ILE A 166 6.42 -11.62 5.51
N GLY A 167 5.61 -10.61 5.24
CA GLY A 167 5.73 -9.28 5.85
C GLY A 167 6.82 -8.39 5.25
N GLU A 168 7.54 -8.84 4.22
CA GLU A 168 8.50 -8.01 3.49
C GLU A 168 7.80 -6.82 2.82
N THR A 169 8.41 -5.64 2.92
CA THR A 169 7.87 -4.44 2.25
C THR A 169 8.15 -4.52 0.75
N TYR A 170 7.09 -4.55 -0.05
CA TYR A 170 7.21 -4.52 -1.51
C TYR A 170 6.62 -3.26 -2.14
N GLY A 171 5.84 -2.47 -1.39
CA GLY A 171 5.17 -1.27 -1.90
C GLY A 171 4.80 -0.24 -0.84
#